data_AF-A0A2R6N2A2-F1
#
_entry.id   AF-A0A2R6N2A2-F1
#
_cell.length_a   1.000
_cell.length_b   1.000
_cell.length_c   1.000
_cell.angle_alpha   90.00
_cell.angle_beta   90.00
_cell.angle_gamma   90.00
#
_symmetry.space_group_name_H-M   'P 1'
#
loop_
_entity.id
_entity.type
_entity.pdbx_description
1 polymer ?
#
loop_
_entity_poly.entity_id
_entity_poly.type
_entity_poly.pdbx_seq_one_letter_code
_entity_poly.pdbx_strand_id
1 'polypeptide(L)'
;MLDDYEMHDLTQPWSGDTPAWPTYDNPKVWYEKSLDTEKVNGQKIEFMNHTGTHLDGEKHFVASGRDIESMPLEELVGDAVVADISDR
;
A
#
# COMPACT_ATOMS: atom_id res chain seq x y z
N MET A 1 11.23 7.12 21.09
CA MET A 1 11.28 5.77 20.51
C MET A 1 10.12 4.99 21.08
N LEU A 2 9.56 4.06 20.32
CA LEU A 2 8.40 3.25 20.71
C LEU A 2 8.84 1.99 21.48
N ASP A 3 9.94 2.06 22.24
CA ASP A 3 10.63 0.89 22.79
C ASP A 3 9.81 0.11 23.82
N ASP A 4 8.80 0.75 24.43
CA ASP A 4 7.86 0.14 25.38
C ASP A 4 6.57 -0.39 24.70
N TYR A 5 6.49 -0.37 23.36
CA TYR A 5 5.32 -0.78 22.60
C TYR A 5 5.65 -1.96 21.68
N GLU A 6 4.70 -2.90 21.57
CA GLU A 6 4.72 -3.91 20.51
C GLU A 6 4.07 -3.33 19.25
N MET A 7 4.72 -3.50 18.10
CA MET A 7 4.16 -3.11 16.81
C MET A 7 3.71 -4.35 16.04
N HIS A 8 2.45 -4.33 15.61
CA HIS A 8 1.89 -5.35 14.72
C HIS A 8 1.88 -4.83 13.29
N ASP A 9 2.47 -5.59 12.36
CA ASP A 9 2.36 -5.30 10.93
C ASP A 9 1.00 -5.77 10.40
N LEU A 10 0.20 -4.84 9.91
CA LEU A 10 -1.11 -5.09 9.30
C LEU A 10 -1.04 -5.09 7.76
N THR A 11 0.17 -5.14 7.20
CA THR A 11 0.43 -5.07 5.76
C THR A 11 0.52 -6.47 5.16
N GLN A 12 -0.18 -6.69 4.05
CA GLN A 12 -0.05 -7.92 3.27
C GLN A 12 1.31 -7.94 2.53
N PRO A 13 1.98 -9.10 2.44
CA PRO A 13 3.11 -9.25 1.52
C PRO A 13 2.72 -8.86 0.09
N TRP A 14 3.58 -8.09 -0.57
CA TRP A 14 3.27 -7.49 -1.86
C TRP A 14 4.25 -7.95 -2.96
N SER A 15 3.74 -8.31 -4.13
CA SER A 15 4.52 -8.73 -5.29
C SER A 15 3.75 -8.53 -6.60
N GLY A 16 4.35 -8.94 -7.73
CA GLY A 16 3.64 -9.05 -9.02
C GLY A 16 2.47 -10.03 -9.02
N ASP A 17 2.40 -10.93 -8.03
CA ASP A 17 1.31 -11.90 -7.87
C ASP A 17 0.22 -11.39 -6.92
N THR A 18 0.38 -10.19 -6.34
CA THR A 18 -0.68 -9.59 -5.51
C THR A 18 -1.92 -9.38 -6.39
N PRO A 19 -3.07 -9.97 -6.02
CA PRO A 19 -4.26 -9.87 -6.85
C PRO A 19 -4.73 -8.42 -6.92
N ALA A 20 -4.94 -7.94 -8.14
CA ALA A 20 -5.59 -6.65 -8.35
C ALA A 20 -7.11 -6.78 -8.24
N TRP A 21 -7.79 -5.63 -8.18
CA TRP A 21 -9.24 -5.59 -8.36
C TRP A 21 -9.62 -6.23 -9.71
N PRO A 22 -10.76 -6.95 -9.84
CA PRO A 22 -11.07 -7.76 -11.03
C PRO A 22 -11.04 -7.03 -12.39
N THR A 23 -11.11 -5.70 -12.40
CA THR A 23 -11.08 -4.89 -13.62
C THR A 23 -9.77 -4.14 -13.85
N TYR A 24 -8.74 -4.39 -13.04
CA TYR A 24 -7.42 -3.77 -13.14
C TYR A 24 -6.38 -4.80 -13.61
N ASP A 25 -5.30 -4.30 -14.21
CA ASP A 25 -4.10 -5.11 -14.44
C ASP A 25 -3.48 -5.50 -13.08
N ASN A 26 -2.92 -6.71 -13.00
CA ASN A 26 -2.07 -7.10 -11.89
C ASN A 26 -0.81 -6.20 -11.82
N PRO A 27 -0.19 -6.04 -10.63
CA PRO A 27 1.07 -5.33 -10.51
C PRO A 27 2.15 -5.91 -11.42
N LYS A 28 2.92 -5.02 -12.02
CA LYS A 28 4.07 -5.37 -12.86
C LYS A 28 5.33 -4.97 -12.12
N VAL A 29 6.21 -5.95 -11.89
CA VAL A 29 7.53 -5.74 -11.30
C VAL A 29 8.56 -6.34 -12.24
N TRP A 30 9.53 -5.56 -12.65
CA TRP A 30 10.62 -6.05 -13.49
C TRP A 30 11.94 -5.39 -13.13
N TYR A 31 13.02 -6.10 -13.39
CA TYR A 31 14.36 -5.53 -13.33
C TYR A 31 14.61 -4.72 -14.58
N GLU A 32 14.72 -3.40 -14.40
CA GLU A 32 15.28 -2.50 -15.41
C GLU A 32 16.81 -2.66 -15.47
N LYS A 33 17.42 -2.99 -14.33
CA LYS A 33 18.85 -3.30 -14.18
C LYS A 33 19.04 -4.56 -13.36
N SER A 34 20.01 -5.38 -13.71
CA SER A 34 20.37 -6.59 -12.97
C SER A 34 21.83 -6.60 -12.54
N LEU A 35 22.12 -7.18 -11.38
CA LEU A 35 23.48 -7.24 -10.81
C LEU A 35 24.49 -7.91 -11.75
N ASP A 36 24.08 -8.94 -12.48
CA ASP A 36 24.91 -9.71 -13.39
C ASP A 36 25.37 -8.93 -14.62
N THR A 37 24.60 -7.91 -15.03
CA THR A 37 24.92 -7.07 -16.21
C THR A 37 25.40 -5.68 -15.83
N GLU A 38 24.87 -5.10 -14.75
CA GLU A 38 25.04 -3.68 -14.41
C GLU A 38 25.58 -3.42 -13.00
N LYS A 39 25.91 -4.46 -12.23
CA LYS A 39 26.44 -4.34 -10.85
C LYS A 39 25.50 -3.63 -9.87
N VAL A 40 24.24 -3.45 -10.23
CA VAL A 40 23.16 -2.96 -9.37
C VAL A 40 21.84 -3.60 -9.81
N ASN A 41 20.97 -3.88 -8.84
CA ASN A 41 19.58 -4.24 -9.13
C ASN A 41 18.72 -2.98 -9.08
N GLY A 42 18.03 -2.69 -10.17
CA GLY A 42 17.06 -1.61 -10.27
C GLY A 42 15.73 -2.17 -10.73
N GLN A 43 14.71 -2.12 -9.89
CA GLN A 43 13.37 -2.55 -10.25
C GLN A 43 12.49 -1.37 -10.61
N LYS A 44 11.64 -1.56 -11.62
CA LYS A 44 10.52 -0.68 -11.89
C LYS A 44 9.24 -1.42 -11.52
N ILE A 45 8.31 -0.64 -10.98
CA ILE A 45 7.02 -1.12 -10.48
C ILE A 45 5.93 -0.26 -11.12
N GLU A 46 4.91 -0.92 -11.67
CA GLU A 46 3.68 -0.30 -12.16
C GLU A 46 2.50 -1.02 -11.52
N PHE A 47 1.61 -0.28 -10.86
CA PHE A 47 0.46 -0.84 -10.15
C PHE A 47 -0.63 0.21 -9.98
N MET A 48 -1.86 -0.24 -9.71
CA MET A 48 -2.95 0.63 -9.28
C MET A 48 -2.83 0.90 -7.78
N ASN A 49 -3.03 2.13 -7.33
CA ASN A 49 -2.95 2.52 -5.91
C ASN A 49 -3.83 1.66 -4.98
N HIS A 50 -4.89 1.05 -5.52
CA HIS A 50 -5.82 0.17 -4.81
C HIS A 50 -5.40 -1.31 -4.92
N THR A 51 -4.13 -1.62 -4.63
CA THR A 51 -3.61 -3.00 -4.68
C THR A 51 -2.88 -3.34 -3.37
N GLY A 52 -3.28 -4.43 -2.71
CA GLY A 52 -2.76 -4.81 -1.39
C GLY A 52 -3.28 -3.91 -0.26
N THR A 53 -2.55 -3.84 0.85
CA THR A 53 -2.83 -2.87 1.94
C THR A 53 -2.57 -1.45 1.43
N HIS A 54 -3.60 -0.60 1.42
CA HIS A 54 -3.55 0.76 0.86
C HIS A 54 -4.45 1.73 1.63
N LEU A 55 -4.42 3.00 1.23
CA LEU A 55 -5.25 4.07 1.76
C LEU A 55 -6.08 4.70 0.64
N ASP A 56 -7.39 4.81 0.86
CA ASP A 56 -8.28 5.58 0.00
C ASP A 56 -8.29 7.05 0.42
N GLY A 57 -7.88 7.94 -0.51
CA GLY A 57 -8.08 9.38 -0.34
C GLY A 57 -9.50 9.82 -0.73
N GLU A 58 -9.92 11.02 -0.32
CA GLU A 58 -11.27 11.54 -0.61
C GLU A 58 -11.58 11.56 -2.11
N LYS A 59 -10.59 11.91 -2.96
CA LYS A 59 -10.73 11.87 -4.42
C LYS A 59 -11.17 10.52 -4.99
N HIS A 60 -11.00 9.42 -4.26
CA HIS A 60 -11.46 8.12 -4.71
C HIS A 60 -12.98 8.08 -4.93
N PHE A 61 -13.75 8.78 -4.08
CA PHE A 61 -15.22 8.79 -4.14
C PHE A 61 -15.84 10.19 -4.32
N VAL A 62 -15.07 11.25 -4.09
CA VAL A 62 -15.53 12.64 -4.16
C VAL A 62 -14.66 13.41 -5.16
N ALA A 63 -15.20 13.74 -6.34
CA ALA A 63 -14.42 14.37 -7.42
C ALA A 63 -13.73 15.69 -7.00
N SER A 64 -14.34 16.45 -6.09
CA SER A 64 -13.78 17.69 -5.52
C SER A 64 -13.07 17.47 -4.17
N GLY A 65 -12.86 16.23 -3.76
CA GLY A 65 -12.18 15.87 -2.51
C GLY A 65 -10.70 16.20 -2.55
N ARG A 66 -10.07 16.12 -1.38
CA ARG A 66 -8.61 16.21 -1.21
C ARG A 66 -7.92 14.99 -1.86
N ASP A 67 -6.76 15.21 -2.49
CA ASP A 67 -5.85 14.09 -2.78
C ASP A 67 -5.10 13.66 -1.52
N ILE A 68 -4.45 12.49 -1.59
CA ILE A 68 -3.69 11.92 -0.47
C ILE A 68 -2.54 12.85 -0.03
N GLU A 69 -1.89 13.56 -0.95
CA GLU A 69 -0.82 14.51 -0.61
C GLU A 69 -1.33 15.65 0.28
N SER A 70 -2.57 16.09 0.08
CA SER A 70 -3.18 17.16 0.87
C SER A 70 -3.64 16.72 2.27
N MET A 71 -3.51 15.44 2.62
CA MET A 71 -3.91 14.92 3.94
C MET A 71 -2.82 15.21 4.99
N PRO A 72 -3.15 15.89 6.10
CA PRO A 72 -2.22 16.06 7.23
C PRO A 72 -1.83 14.72 7.86
N LEU A 73 -0.56 14.55 8.23
CA LEU A 73 -0.06 13.29 8.80
C LEU A 73 -0.69 12.96 10.16
N GLU A 74 -1.15 13.97 10.90
CA GLU A 74 -1.88 13.78 12.16
C GLU A 74 -3.22 13.06 11.97
N GLU A 75 -3.81 13.07 10.76
CA GLU A 75 -5.00 12.27 10.46
C GLU A 75 -4.67 10.76 10.33
N LEU A 76 -3.39 10.39 10.16
CA LEU A 76 -2.94 9.01 9.93
C LEU A 76 -2.42 8.31 11.20
N VAL A 77 -2.41 9.00 12.34
CA VAL A 77 -1.95 8.44 13.62
C VAL A 77 -2.95 8.78 14.71
N GLY A 78 -3.61 7.77 15.26
CA GLY A 78 -4.60 7.96 16.31
C GLY A 78 -5.02 6.65 16.97
N ASP A 79 -5.91 6.77 17.95
CA ASP A 79 -6.49 5.62 18.63
C ASP A 79 -7.36 4.81 17.65
N ALA A 80 -7.20 3.48 17.70
CA ALA A 80 -7.97 2.54 16.89
C ALA A 80 -8.54 1.42 17.77
N VAL A 81 -9.57 0.75 17.28
CA VAL A 81 -10.18 -0.40 17.95
C VAL A 81 -10.22 -1.60 17.00
N VAL A 82 -9.99 -2.80 17.55
CA VAL A 82 -10.19 -4.06 16.82
C VAL A 82 -11.57 -4.60 17.14
N ALA A 83 -12.46 -4.59 16.16
CA ALA A 83 -13.77 -5.20 16.25
C ALA A 83 -13.74 -6.61 15.62
N ASP A 84 -13.83 -7.65 16.45
CA ASP A 84 -13.87 -9.03 15.97
C ASP A 84 -15.28 -9.40 15.47
N ILE A 85 -15.37 -9.68 14.17
CA ILE A 85 -16.58 -10.10 13.46
C ILE A 85 -16.38 -11.43 12.72
N SER A 86 -15.38 -12.22 13.12
CA SER A 86 -14.98 -13.45 12.42
C SER A 86 -16.05 -14.55 12.39
N ASP A 87 -16.99 -14.55 13.34
CA ASP A 87 -18.11 -15.51 13.43
C ASP A 87 -19.40 -15.06 12.69
N ARG A 88 -19.33 -13.99 11.87
CA ARG A 88 -20.49 -13.41 11.17
C ARG A 88 -20.44 -13.58 9.66
#